data_AF-A0A8D0N8M7-F1
#
_entry.id   AF-A0A8D0N8M7-F1
#
_cell.length_a   1.000
_cell.length_b   1.000
_cell.length_c   1.000
_cell.angle_alpha   90.00
_cell.angle_beta   90.00
_cell.angle_gamma   90.00
#
_symmetry.space_group_name_H-M   'P 1'
#
loop_
_entity.id
_entity.type
_entity.pdbx_description
1 polymer ?
#
loop_
_entity_poly.entity_id
_entity_poly.type
_entity_poly.pdbx_seq_one_letter_code
_entity_poly.pdbx_strand_id
1 'polypeptide(L)'
;MSSIEQTTEILLCLSPAEAANLKEGINFVRNKSTGKDYILFKNKSRLKACKNMCKHQGGLFIKDIEDLNGRSVKCTKHNWKLDVSSMKYINPPGSFCQDELVVEKDEENGILLLELNPPNPWDSEPRSPEDLAFGEVQITYLTHACMDLKLGDKRMVFDPWLIGPAFARGWWLLHEPPSDWLERLSRADLIYISHMHSDHLSYPTLKKLAERRPDVPIYVGNTERPVFWNLNQSGVQLTNINVVPFGIWQQVDKNLRFMILMDGVHPEMDTCIIVEYKGHKILNTVDCTRPNGGRLPMKVALMMSDFAGGASGFPMTFSGGKFTEEWKAQFIKTERKKLLNYKARLVKDLQPRIYCPFAGYFVESHPADKYIKETNIKNDPNELNNLIKKNSEVVTWTPRPGATLDLGRMLKDPTDSKGIVEPPEGTKIYKDSWDFGPYLNILNAAIGDEIFRHSSWIKEYFTWAGFKDYNLVVRMIETDEDFSPLPGGYDYLVDFLDLSFPKERPSREHPYEESQRRPRLSKVKVT
;
A
#
# COMPACT_ATOMS: atom_id res chain seq x y z
N MET A 1 26.95 -19.58 18.40
CA MET A 1 26.14 -18.72 17.51
C MET A 1 26.84 -18.69 16.17
N SER A 2 26.38 -19.45 15.17
CA SER A 2 26.89 -19.22 13.81
C SER A 2 26.38 -17.86 13.38
N SER A 3 27.29 -16.93 13.13
CA SER A 3 26.97 -15.72 12.40
C SER A 3 26.28 -16.17 11.11
N ILE A 4 25.04 -15.75 10.89
CA ILE A 4 24.41 -15.92 9.58
C ILE A 4 25.19 -14.95 8.70
N GLU A 5 26.11 -15.47 7.90
CA GLU A 5 27.00 -14.64 7.08
C GLU A 5 26.23 -14.08 5.88
N GLN A 6 26.64 -12.90 5.42
CA GLN A 6 26.20 -12.37 4.13
C GLN A 6 26.55 -13.39 3.04
N THR A 7 25.57 -13.74 2.21
CA THR A 7 25.80 -14.65 1.07
C THR A 7 25.90 -13.85 -0.22
N THR A 8 26.58 -14.42 -1.21
CA THR A 8 26.75 -13.81 -2.53
C THR A 8 26.19 -14.77 -3.58
N GLU A 9 25.33 -14.26 -4.46
CA GLU A 9 24.79 -15.02 -5.60
C GLU A 9 25.39 -14.47 -6.90
N ILE A 10 25.96 -15.36 -7.72
CA ILE A 10 26.39 -15.02 -9.08
C ILE A 10 25.15 -15.03 -9.99
N LEU A 11 24.72 -13.85 -10.42
CA LEU A 11 23.52 -13.66 -11.20
C LEU A 11 23.74 -13.78 -12.72
N LEU A 12 24.95 -13.45 -13.18
CA LEU A 12 25.35 -13.49 -14.59
C LEU A 12 26.87 -13.54 -14.70
N CYS A 13 27.38 -14.36 -15.61
CA CYS A 13 28.77 -14.34 -16.05
C CYS A 13 28.81 -13.94 -17.53
N LEU A 14 29.66 -12.97 -17.86
CA LEU A 14 29.99 -12.61 -19.23
C LEU A 14 31.42 -13.06 -19.52
N SER A 15 31.60 -13.82 -20.60
CA SER A 15 32.93 -14.19 -21.07
C SER A 15 33.78 -12.94 -21.41
N PRO A 16 35.12 -13.04 -21.44
CA PRO A 16 35.98 -11.93 -21.84
C PRO A 16 35.59 -11.32 -23.19
N ALA A 17 35.16 -12.14 -24.15
CA ALA A 17 34.68 -11.68 -25.45
C ALA A 17 33.36 -10.89 -25.36
N GLU A 18 32.40 -11.34 -24.54
CA GLU A 18 31.15 -10.62 -24.30
C GLU A 18 31.38 -9.31 -23.54
N ALA A 19 32.27 -9.34 -22.54
CA ALA A 19 32.68 -8.17 -21.78
C ALA A 19 33.36 -7.10 -22.66
N ALA A 20 34.23 -7.53 -23.58
CA ALA A 20 34.89 -6.64 -24.54
C ALA A 20 33.89 -5.98 -25.52
N ASN A 21 32.81 -6.68 -25.86
CA ASN A 21 31.76 -6.21 -26.77
C ASN A 21 30.76 -5.22 -26.12
N LEU A 22 30.86 -4.96 -24.81
CA LEU A 22 30.01 -3.96 -24.15
C LEU A 22 30.27 -2.56 -24.70
N LYS A 23 29.21 -1.92 -25.18
CA LYS A 23 29.23 -0.55 -25.74
C LYS A 23 29.31 0.48 -24.63
N GLU A 24 29.85 1.66 -24.94
CA GLU A 24 29.75 2.81 -24.03
C GLU A 24 28.26 3.16 -23.81
N GLY A 25 27.88 3.44 -22.57
CA GLY A 25 26.49 3.67 -22.17
C GLY A 25 25.76 2.38 -21.76
N ILE A 26 24.47 2.30 -22.11
CA ILE A 26 23.53 1.27 -21.61
C ILE A 26 23.61 -0.01 -22.44
N ASN A 27 23.79 -1.14 -21.76
CA ASN A 27 23.78 -2.49 -22.33
C ASN A 27 22.73 -3.34 -21.63
N PHE A 28 21.79 -3.91 -22.38
CA PHE A 28 20.85 -4.91 -21.87
C PHE A 28 21.43 -6.30 -22.10
N VAL A 29 21.51 -7.10 -21.04
CA VAL A 29 22.12 -8.43 -21.09
C VAL A 29 21.21 -9.44 -20.41
N ARG A 30 21.12 -10.64 -20.99
CA ARG A 30 20.26 -11.71 -20.49
C ARG A 30 21.09 -12.89 -20.01
N ASN A 31 20.81 -13.39 -18.81
CA ASN A 31 21.30 -14.70 -18.41
C ASN A 31 20.47 -15.77 -19.16
N LYS A 32 21.12 -16.49 -20.08
CA LYS A 32 20.47 -17.49 -20.94
C LYS A 32 19.93 -18.68 -20.14
N SER A 33 20.54 -19.03 -19.00
CA SER A 33 20.12 -20.15 -18.17
C SER A 33 18.88 -19.84 -17.34
N THR A 34 18.81 -18.64 -16.74
CA THR A 34 17.69 -18.25 -15.87
C THR A 34 16.61 -17.44 -16.59
N GLY A 35 16.92 -16.93 -17.79
CA GLY A 35 16.05 -16.04 -18.56
C GLY A 35 15.90 -14.64 -17.96
N LYS A 36 16.65 -14.30 -16.90
CA LYS A 36 16.61 -12.98 -16.25
C LYS A 36 17.44 -11.96 -17.02
N ASP A 37 16.93 -10.74 -17.10
CA ASP A 37 17.55 -9.62 -17.80
C ASP A 37 18.22 -8.64 -16.80
N TYR A 38 19.32 -8.05 -17.22
CA TYR A 38 20.18 -7.13 -16.47
C TYR A 38 20.52 -5.92 -17.32
N ILE A 39 20.86 -4.81 -16.66
CA ILE A 39 21.32 -3.59 -17.30
C ILE A 39 22.72 -3.30 -16.80
N LEU A 40 23.66 -3.11 -17.72
CA LEU A 40 25.00 -2.62 -17.42
C LEU A 40 25.17 -1.23 -18.03
N PHE A 41 25.67 -0.29 -17.24
CA PHE A 41 26.07 1.03 -17.68
C PHE A 41 27.60 1.14 -17.70
N LYS A 42 28.17 1.33 -18.88
CA LYS A 42 29.61 1.49 -19.09
C LYS A 42 29.95 2.97 -19.29
N ASN A 43 30.85 3.48 -18.47
CA ASN A 43 31.46 4.80 -18.64
C ASN A 43 32.98 4.68 -18.53
N LYS A 44 33.67 4.70 -19.67
CA LYS A 44 35.09 4.39 -19.79
C LYS A 44 35.41 3.01 -19.19
N SER A 45 36.20 2.97 -18.11
CA SER A 45 36.55 1.74 -17.38
C SER A 45 35.59 1.39 -16.25
N ARG A 46 34.63 2.27 -15.92
CA ARG A 46 33.67 2.03 -14.83
C ARG A 46 32.44 1.34 -15.37
N LEU A 47 31.99 0.32 -14.64
CA LEU A 47 30.76 -0.41 -14.89
C LEU A 47 29.86 -0.28 -13.66
N LYS A 48 28.58 -0.06 -13.93
CA LYS A 48 27.51 -0.23 -12.95
C LYS A 48 26.52 -1.24 -13.49
N ALA A 49 25.85 -1.98 -12.62
CA ALA A 49 24.85 -2.94 -13.05
C ALA A 49 23.64 -2.96 -12.12
N CYS A 50 22.49 -3.32 -12.67
CA CYS A 50 21.29 -3.62 -11.89
C CYS A 50 20.45 -4.70 -12.59
N LYS A 51 19.53 -5.33 -11.85
CA LYS A 51 18.49 -6.18 -12.45
C LYS A 51 17.61 -5.32 -13.35
N ASN A 52 17.20 -5.84 -14.52
CA ASN A 52 16.24 -5.16 -15.39
C ASN A 52 14.81 -5.30 -14.84
N MET A 53 14.57 -4.74 -13.65
CA MET A 53 13.30 -4.81 -12.95
C MET A 53 13.14 -3.56 -12.10
N CYS A 54 12.21 -2.69 -12.50
CA CYS A 54 11.91 -1.45 -11.82
C CYS A 54 11.49 -1.70 -10.37
N LYS A 55 12.15 -1.03 -9.44
CA LYS A 55 11.96 -1.20 -8.00
C LYS A 55 10.56 -0.81 -7.50
N HIS A 56 9.88 0.10 -8.19
CA HIS A 56 8.50 0.51 -7.92
C HIS A 56 7.52 -0.69 -7.94
N GLN A 57 7.24 -1.27 -9.11
CA GLN A 57 6.24 -2.36 -9.24
C GLN A 57 6.70 -3.46 -10.21
N GLY A 58 8.01 -3.67 -10.32
CA GLY A 58 8.60 -4.79 -11.07
C GLY A 58 8.39 -4.73 -12.58
N GLY A 59 8.19 -3.56 -13.17
CA GLY A 59 8.16 -3.40 -14.63
C GLY A 59 9.55 -3.55 -15.24
N LEU A 60 9.67 -4.11 -16.44
CA LEU A 60 10.94 -4.12 -17.16
C LEU A 60 11.28 -2.70 -17.62
N PHE A 61 12.57 -2.38 -17.66
CA PHE A 61 13.04 -1.18 -18.31
C PHE A 61 13.35 -1.44 -19.78
N ILE A 62 13.06 -0.43 -20.59
CA ILE A 62 13.42 -0.34 -22.00
C ILE A 62 14.25 0.92 -22.23
N LYS A 63 14.95 0.99 -23.35
CA LYS A 63 15.68 2.20 -23.74
C LYS A 63 14.74 3.40 -23.76
N ASP A 64 15.13 4.48 -23.10
CA ASP A 64 14.41 5.75 -23.18
C ASP A 64 14.77 6.42 -24.51
N ILE A 65 13.79 6.54 -25.42
CA ILE A 65 14.01 7.15 -26.74
C ILE A 65 14.17 8.67 -26.66
N GLU A 66 13.72 9.28 -25.55
CA GLU A 66 13.82 10.72 -25.29
C GLU A 66 15.14 11.09 -24.60
N ASP A 67 15.98 10.09 -24.29
CA ASP A 67 17.22 10.30 -23.58
C ASP A 67 18.36 10.70 -24.51
N LEU A 68 18.67 11.99 -24.50
CA LEU A 68 19.77 12.57 -25.26
C LEU A 68 21.15 12.22 -24.69
N ASN A 69 21.22 11.80 -23.42
CA ASN A 69 22.49 11.61 -22.71
C ASN A 69 22.92 10.14 -22.62
N GLY A 70 22.06 9.20 -23.04
CA GLY A 70 22.34 7.77 -23.08
C GLY A 70 22.53 7.11 -21.69
N ARG A 71 21.83 7.61 -20.67
CA ARG A 71 21.87 7.18 -19.26
C ARG A 71 20.51 6.82 -18.66
N SER A 72 19.42 7.10 -19.36
CA SER A 72 18.05 6.87 -18.88
C SER A 72 17.43 5.63 -19.51
N VAL A 73 16.73 4.86 -18.69
CA VAL A 73 15.86 3.78 -19.13
C VAL A 73 14.44 4.01 -18.61
N LYS A 74 13.42 3.63 -19.39
CA LYS A 74 12.01 3.86 -19.07
C LYS A 74 11.31 2.57 -18.68
N CYS A 75 10.62 2.59 -17.54
CA CYS A 75 9.82 1.47 -17.06
C CYS A 75 8.58 1.28 -17.93
N THR A 76 8.36 0.05 -18.39
CA THR A 76 7.24 -0.34 -19.27
C THR A 76 5.87 -0.29 -18.60
N LYS A 77 5.80 -0.28 -17.26
CA LYS A 77 4.52 -0.25 -16.54
C LYS A 77 4.00 1.16 -16.29
N HIS A 78 4.85 2.09 -15.83
CA HIS A 78 4.42 3.39 -15.32
C HIS A 78 5.20 4.57 -15.91
N ASN A 79 6.06 4.34 -16.90
CA ASN A 79 6.90 5.37 -17.54
C ASN A 79 7.88 6.10 -16.60
N TRP A 80 8.15 5.53 -15.42
CA TRP A 80 9.21 5.99 -14.53
C TRP A 80 10.55 5.78 -15.21
N LYS A 81 11.40 6.80 -15.18
CA LYS A 81 12.72 6.81 -15.79
C LYS A 81 13.78 6.65 -14.70
N LEU A 82 14.74 5.78 -14.97
CA LEU A 82 15.88 5.50 -14.10
C LEU A 82 17.14 5.99 -14.78
N ASP A 83 17.93 6.84 -14.11
CA ASP A 83 19.30 7.12 -14.51
C ASP A 83 20.20 5.96 -14.04
N VAL A 84 20.63 5.11 -14.98
CA VAL A 84 21.44 3.92 -14.67
C VAL A 84 22.89 4.24 -14.30
N SER A 85 23.33 5.49 -14.47
CA SER A 85 24.66 5.94 -14.03
C SER A 85 24.68 6.29 -12.54
N SER A 86 23.56 6.73 -11.99
CA SER A 86 23.40 7.09 -10.58
C SER A 86 22.54 6.12 -9.79
N MET A 87 21.79 5.23 -10.47
CA MET A 87 20.74 4.37 -9.92
C MET A 87 19.59 5.14 -9.27
N LYS A 88 19.43 6.42 -9.61
CA LYS A 88 18.36 7.29 -9.10
C LYS A 88 17.24 7.41 -10.12
N TYR A 89 16.00 7.36 -9.65
CA TYR A 89 14.86 7.65 -10.51
C TYR A 89 14.81 9.15 -10.83
N ILE A 90 14.62 9.45 -12.11
CA ILE A 90 14.53 10.81 -12.65
C ILE A 90 13.12 11.35 -12.38
N ASN A 91 12.10 10.49 -12.55
CA ASN A 91 10.71 10.81 -12.26
C ASN A 91 10.01 9.64 -11.54
N PRO A 92 9.42 9.90 -10.36
CA PRO A 92 9.51 11.14 -9.58
C PRO A 92 10.94 11.36 -9.01
N PRO A 93 11.46 12.60 -9.03
CA PRO A 93 12.78 12.91 -8.48
C PRO A 93 12.78 12.78 -6.94
N GLY A 94 13.93 12.48 -6.35
CA GLY A 94 14.06 12.36 -4.89
C GLY A 94 13.37 11.14 -4.27
N SER A 95 12.92 10.20 -5.10
CA SER A 95 12.41 8.90 -4.66
C SER A 95 13.54 7.93 -4.28
N PHE A 96 13.22 6.66 -4.05
CA PHE A 96 14.19 5.61 -3.71
C PHE A 96 15.20 5.32 -4.84
N CYS A 97 16.32 4.68 -4.52
CA CYS A 97 17.32 4.25 -5.50
C CYS A 97 17.09 2.79 -5.94
N GLN A 98 17.39 2.49 -7.20
CA GLN A 98 17.48 1.13 -7.73
C GLN A 98 18.64 0.38 -7.04
N ASP A 99 18.45 -0.91 -6.75
CA ASP A 99 19.50 -1.72 -6.15
C ASP A 99 20.63 -1.95 -7.17
N GLU A 100 21.86 -1.58 -6.78
CA GLU A 100 23.07 -1.75 -7.59
C GLU A 100 23.66 -3.14 -7.32
N LEU A 101 23.98 -3.87 -8.39
CA LEU A 101 24.70 -5.14 -8.33
C LEU A 101 26.20 -4.87 -8.26
N VAL A 102 26.92 -5.76 -7.58
CA VAL A 102 28.38 -5.72 -7.56
C VAL A 102 28.88 -6.28 -8.89
N VAL A 103 29.83 -5.55 -9.50
CA VAL A 103 30.45 -5.94 -10.77
C VAL A 103 31.91 -6.29 -10.50
N GLU A 104 32.26 -7.56 -10.66
CA GLU A 104 33.63 -8.04 -10.51
C GLU A 104 34.19 -8.52 -11.85
N LYS A 105 35.52 -8.55 -11.95
CA LYS A 105 36.22 -9.19 -13.05
C LYS A 105 36.81 -10.50 -12.57
N ASP A 106 36.65 -11.55 -13.36
CA ASP A 106 37.38 -12.80 -13.12
C ASP A 106 38.85 -12.69 -13.58
N GLU A 107 39.62 -13.76 -13.35
CA GLU A 107 41.05 -13.83 -13.70
C GLU A 107 41.33 -13.65 -15.20
N GLU A 108 40.35 -13.92 -16.06
CA GLU A 108 40.46 -13.83 -17.52
C GLU A 108 39.87 -12.52 -18.10
N ASN A 109 39.48 -11.56 -17.25
CA ASN A 109 38.76 -10.34 -17.59
C ASN A 109 37.31 -10.52 -18.08
N GLY A 110 36.69 -11.66 -17.79
CA GLY A 110 35.23 -11.80 -17.81
C GLY A 110 34.57 -10.92 -16.74
N ILE A 111 33.26 -10.68 -16.86
CA ILE A 111 32.50 -9.87 -15.90
C ILE A 111 31.52 -10.76 -15.14
N LEU A 112 31.56 -10.66 -13.82
CA LEU A 112 30.61 -11.29 -12.90
C LEU A 112 29.66 -10.24 -12.34
N LEU A 113 28.35 -10.48 -12.44
CA LEU A 113 27.34 -9.71 -11.73
C LEU A 113 26.93 -10.47 -10.47
N LEU A 114 27.18 -9.85 -9.33
CA LEU A 114 26.95 -10.43 -8.02
C LEU A 114 25.84 -9.67 -7.29
N GLU A 115 24.96 -10.42 -6.63
CA GLU A 115 24.03 -9.87 -5.66
C GLU A 115 24.49 -10.24 -4.25
N LEU A 116 24.62 -9.22 -3.40
CA LEU A 116 24.90 -9.39 -2.00
C LEU A 116 23.57 -9.58 -1.26
N ASN A 117 23.43 -10.73 -0.61
CA ASN A 117 22.24 -11.10 0.15
C ASN A 117 22.57 -11.03 1.64
N PRO A 118 22.26 -9.89 2.31
CA PRO A 118 22.43 -9.83 3.74
C PRO A 118 21.46 -10.81 4.43
N PRO A 119 21.83 -11.31 5.63
CA PRO A 119 20.99 -12.22 6.40
C PRO A 119 19.57 -11.72 6.53
N ASN A 120 18.61 -12.64 6.44
CA ASN A 120 17.24 -12.27 6.68
C ASN A 120 17.04 -11.97 8.17
N PRO A 121 16.37 -10.85 8.52
CA PRO A 121 16.19 -10.49 9.92
C PRO A 121 15.36 -11.53 10.69
N TRP A 122 14.36 -12.15 10.05
CA TRP A 122 13.51 -13.18 10.68
C TRP A 122 14.19 -14.53 10.89
N ASP A 123 15.38 -14.74 10.32
CA ASP A 123 16.20 -15.93 10.56
C ASP A 123 17.14 -15.73 11.76
N SER A 124 17.17 -14.53 12.36
CA SER A 124 17.85 -14.30 13.64
C SER A 124 17.14 -15.05 14.77
N GLU A 125 17.93 -15.76 15.60
CA GLU A 125 17.44 -16.59 16.70
C GLU A 125 16.31 -17.54 16.26
N PRO A 126 16.57 -18.49 15.35
CA PRO A 126 15.52 -19.33 14.76
C PRO A 126 14.85 -20.21 15.82
N ARG A 127 13.52 -20.34 15.72
CA ARG A 127 12.72 -21.27 16.54
C ARG A 127 12.16 -22.38 15.66
N SER A 128 12.35 -23.62 16.08
CA SER A 128 11.70 -24.77 15.43
C SER A 128 10.19 -24.74 15.72
N PRO A 129 9.32 -24.98 14.74
CA PRO A 129 7.89 -25.08 14.98
C PRO A 129 7.54 -26.18 15.98
N GLU A 130 6.79 -25.86 17.03
CA GLU A 130 6.23 -26.83 17.99
C GLU A 130 4.83 -27.27 17.57
N ASP A 131 4.33 -28.37 18.14
CA ASP A 131 2.94 -28.77 17.96
C ASP A 131 1.98 -27.74 18.60
N LEU A 132 0.96 -27.34 17.85
CA LEU A 132 -0.10 -26.45 18.31
C LEU A 132 -1.30 -27.28 18.75
N ALA A 133 -1.79 -27.06 19.97
CA ALA A 133 -3.06 -27.62 20.39
C ALA A 133 -4.21 -26.98 19.60
N PHE A 134 -5.29 -27.75 19.37
CA PHE A 134 -6.48 -27.20 18.71
C PHE A 134 -7.09 -26.08 19.56
N GLY A 135 -7.39 -24.96 18.91
CA GLY A 135 -7.89 -23.74 19.55
C GLY A 135 -6.82 -22.89 20.24
N GLU A 136 -5.55 -23.29 20.20
CA GLU A 136 -4.43 -22.52 20.77
C GLU A 136 -4.13 -21.26 19.94
N VAL A 137 -4.10 -21.41 18.61
CA VAL A 137 -3.92 -20.31 17.67
C VAL A 137 -5.17 -20.14 16.83
N GLN A 138 -5.87 -19.03 17.01
CA GLN A 138 -7.12 -18.73 16.31
C GLN A 138 -7.05 -17.34 15.67
N ILE A 139 -7.42 -17.24 14.40
CA ILE A 139 -7.45 -15.98 13.65
C ILE A 139 -8.90 -15.68 13.32
N THR A 140 -9.44 -14.61 13.91
CA THR A 140 -10.81 -14.16 13.67
C THR A 140 -10.81 -12.92 12.79
N TYR A 141 -11.55 -12.94 11.69
CA TYR A 141 -11.71 -11.77 10.83
C TYR A 141 -12.81 -10.86 11.35
N LEU A 142 -12.52 -9.55 11.48
CA LEU A 142 -13.52 -8.57 11.90
C LEU A 142 -14.08 -7.82 10.69
N THR A 143 -13.25 -7.09 9.95
CA THR A 143 -13.61 -6.38 8.71
C THR A 143 -12.36 -5.77 8.08
N HIS A 144 -12.35 -5.54 6.76
CA HIS A 144 -11.23 -4.93 6.02
C HIS A 144 -9.86 -5.50 6.47
N ALA A 145 -8.92 -4.68 6.92
CA ALA A 145 -7.60 -5.10 7.40
C ALA A 145 -7.58 -5.51 8.90
N CYS A 146 -8.75 -5.64 9.55
CA CYS A 146 -8.85 -5.93 10.97
C CYS A 146 -9.02 -7.42 11.28
N MET A 147 -8.01 -7.99 11.95
CA MET A 147 -7.93 -9.38 12.40
C MET A 147 -7.65 -9.45 13.92
N ASP A 148 -8.31 -10.36 14.63
CA ASP A 148 -8.07 -10.71 16.04
C ASP A 148 -7.36 -12.07 16.10
N LEU A 149 -6.10 -12.07 16.54
CA LEU A 149 -5.25 -13.25 16.66
C LEU A 149 -5.15 -13.64 18.13
N LYS A 150 -5.76 -14.77 18.48
CA LYS A 150 -5.50 -15.47 19.73
C LYS A 150 -4.27 -16.35 19.54
N LEU A 151 -3.27 -16.19 20.41
CA LEU A 151 -1.97 -16.85 20.37
C LEU A 151 -1.67 -17.38 21.78
N GLY A 152 -2.20 -18.56 22.10
CA GLY A 152 -2.19 -19.08 23.47
C GLY A 152 -3.13 -18.29 24.37
N ASP A 153 -2.59 -17.67 25.42
CA ASP A 153 -3.29 -16.76 26.32
C ASP A 153 -3.23 -15.28 25.87
N LYS A 154 -2.46 -14.97 24.82
CA LYS A 154 -2.33 -13.61 24.28
C LYS A 154 -3.30 -13.32 23.14
N ARG A 155 -3.66 -12.04 23.00
CA ARG A 155 -4.45 -11.51 21.88
C ARG A 155 -3.76 -10.33 21.21
N MET A 156 -3.57 -10.44 19.91
CA MET A 156 -3.03 -9.39 19.05
C MET A 156 -4.08 -8.97 18.02
N VAL A 157 -4.30 -7.66 17.85
CA VAL A 157 -5.22 -7.14 16.82
C VAL A 157 -4.47 -6.32 15.78
N PHE A 158 -4.84 -6.47 14.51
CA PHE A 158 -4.33 -5.66 13.39
C PHE A 158 -5.32 -4.56 13.00
N ASP A 159 -4.82 -3.37 12.65
CA ASP A 159 -5.47 -2.30 11.87
C ASP A 159 -6.98 -2.12 12.15
N PRO A 160 -7.37 -1.62 13.34
CA PRO A 160 -8.76 -1.60 13.77
C PRO A 160 -9.59 -0.48 13.14
N TRP A 161 -10.05 -0.66 11.90
CA TRP A 161 -11.14 0.12 11.29
C TRP A 161 -12.48 -0.59 11.39
N LEU A 162 -13.26 -0.27 12.43
CA LEU A 162 -14.51 -0.96 12.77
C LEU A 162 -15.74 -0.06 12.59
N ILE A 163 -15.55 1.27 12.69
CA ILE A 163 -16.63 2.25 12.50
C ILE A 163 -16.15 3.49 11.75
N GLY A 164 -17.11 4.18 11.17
CA GLY A 164 -16.91 5.43 10.46
C GLY A 164 -16.26 5.28 9.08
N PRO A 165 -16.02 6.42 8.41
CA PRO A 165 -15.43 6.47 7.09
C PRO A 165 -13.90 6.49 7.11
N ALA A 166 -13.31 6.23 5.94
CA ALA A 166 -11.91 6.44 5.61
C ALA A 166 -11.75 7.38 4.39
N PHE A 167 -10.53 7.88 4.16
CA PHE A 167 -10.10 8.72 3.03
C PHE A 167 -11.06 9.87 2.73
N ALA A 168 -11.17 10.80 3.69
CA ALA A 168 -12.04 11.97 3.58
C ALA A 168 -13.52 11.63 3.26
N ARG A 169 -14.01 10.48 3.73
CA ARG A 169 -15.37 9.94 3.53
C ARG A 169 -15.66 9.38 2.14
N GLY A 170 -14.63 9.23 1.30
CA GLY A 170 -14.77 8.48 0.06
C GLY A 170 -15.00 6.99 0.33
N TRP A 171 -14.50 6.44 1.43
CA TRP A 171 -14.60 5.01 1.72
C TRP A 171 -15.38 4.71 2.99
N TRP A 172 -16.17 3.65 2.91
CA TRP A 172 -16.97 3.12 4.00
C TRP A 172 -16.81 1.61 4.08
N LEU A 173 -17.00 1.07 5.28
CA LEU A 173 -16.90 -0.38 5.50
C LEU A 173 -17.94 -1.11 4.66
N LEU A 174 -17.50 -2.08 3.85
CA LEU A 174 -18.38 -2.98 3.12
C LEU A 174 -19.00 -4.02 4.06
N HIS A 175 -18.23 -4.49 5.02
CA HIS A 175 -18.66 -5.50 5.99
C HIS A 175 -19.22 -4.90 7.28
N GLU A 176 -20.18 -5.60 7.86
CA GLU A 176 -20.63 -5.35 9.22
C GLU A 176 -19.65 -6.04 10.19
N PRO A 177 -18.95 -5.30 11.07
CA PRO A 177 -18.08 -5.92 12.06
C PRO A 177 -18.89 -6.75 13.06
N PRO A 178 -18.29 -7.80 13.66
CA PRO A 178 -18.92 -8.56 14.73
C PRO A 178 -19.36 -7.66 15.88
N SER A 179 -20.56 -7.88 16.43
CA SER A 179 -21.13 -7.00 17.48
C SER A 179 -20.28 -6.88 18.75
N ASP A 180 -19.41 -7.86 19.01
CA ASP A 180 -18.47 -7.91 20.13
C ASP A 180 -17.12 -7.26 19.83
N TRP A 181 -16.95 -6.57 18.68
CA TRP A 181 -15.66 -6.01 18.24
C TRP A 181 -14.98 -5.14 19.31
N LEU A 182 -15.75 -4.31 20.03
CA LEU A 182 -15.19 -3.41 21.03
C LEU A 182 -14.72 -4.16 22.28
N GLU A 183 -15.39 -5.25 22.64
CA GLU A 183 -14.95 -6.16 23.71
C GLU A 183 -13.65 -6.86 23.32
N ARG A 184 -13.54 -7.32 22.06
CA ARG A 184 -12.31 -7.93 21.52
C ARG A 184 -11.13 -6.96 21.56
N LEU A 185 -11.31 -5.74 21.04
CA LEU A 185 -10.27 -4.69 21.10
C LEU A 185 -9.87 -4.38 22.53
N SER A 186 -10.85 -4.25 23.44
CA SER A 186 -10.58 -3.96 24.85
C SER A 186 -9.83 -5.08 25.56
N ARG A 187 -9.90 -6.32 25.07
CA ARG A 187 -9.18 -7.49 25.60
C ARG A 187 -7.83 -7.75 24.94
N ALA A 188 -7.47 -7.00 23.89
CA ALA A 188 -6.18 -7.17 23.24
C ALA A 188 -5.03 -6.95 24.24
N ASP A 189 -4.03 -7.81 24.21
CA ASP A 189 -2.76 -7.59 24.91
C ASP A 189 -1.88 -6.62 24.14
N LEU A 190 -2.02 -6.59 22.82
CA LEU A 190 -1.35 -5.65 21.94
C LEU A 190 -2.14 -5.42 20.65
N ILE A 191 -1.98 -4.23 20.09
CA ILE A 191 -2.53 -3.85 18.78
C ILE A 191 -1.37 -3.44 17.89
N TYR A 192 -1.37 -3.91 16.65
CA TYR A 192 -0.48 -3.41 15.61
C TYR A 192 -1.26 -2.54 14.64
N ILE A 193 -0.72 -1.35 14.36
CA ILE A 193 -1.22 -0.46 13.31
C ILE A 193 -0.13 -0.29 12.27
N SER A 194 -0.43 -0.71 11.04
CA SER A 194 0.52 -0.80 9.94
C SER A 194 0.99 0.57 9.45
N HIS A 195 0.08 1.53 9.27
CA HIS A 195 0.41 2.86 8.75
C HIS A 195 -0.72 3.87 9.03
N MET A 196 -0.49 5.13 8.62
CA MET A 196 -1.32 6.28 9.00
C MET A 196 -2.65 6.44 8.23
N HIS A 197 -2.92 5.63 7.20
CA HIS A 197 -4.16 5.74 6.44
C HIS A 197 -5.38 5.37 7.29
N SER A 198 -6.49 6.09 7.10
CA SER A 198 -7.64 6.07 8.02
C SER A 198 -8.47 4.77 8.05
N ASP A 199 -8.28 3.91 7.05
CA ASP A 199 -8.81 2.54 6.96
C ASP A 199 -7.97 1.50 7.72
N HIS A 200 -6.80 1.91 8.23
CA HIS A 200 -5.94 1.13 9.13
C HIS A 200 -5.84 1.81 10.51
N LEU A 201 -5.65 3.13 10.52
CA LEU A 201 -5.65 4.03 11.68
C LEU A 201 -6.99 4.77 11.80
N SER A 202 -8.02 4.06 12.26
CA SER A 202 -9.35 4.64 12.44
C SER A 202 -9.49 5.38 13.76
N TYR A 203 -9.32 6.71 13.76
CA TYR A 203 -9.61 7.54 14.96
C TYR A 203 -11.04 7.36 15.52
N PRO A 204 -12.11 7.20 14.71
CA PRO A 204 -13.43 6.87 15.24
C PRO A 204 -13.44 5.61 16.10
N THR A 205 -12.78 4.55 15.62
CA THR A 205 -12.66 3.29 16.35
C THR A 205 -11.79 3.44 17.60
N LEU A 206 -10.62 4.08 17.46
CA LEU A 206 -9.69 4.30 18.57
C LEU A 206 -10.27 5.19 19.66
N LYS A 207 -11.15 6.14 19.33
CA LYS A 207 -11.88 6.93 20.32
C LYS A 207 -12.73 6.04 21.23
N LYS A 208 -13.46 5.08 20.65
CA LYS A 208 -14.27 4.11 21.41
C LYS A 208 -13.43 3.15 22.24
N LEU A 209 -12.26 2.76 21.74
CA LEU A 209 -11.31 1.98 22.50
C LEU A 209 -10.72 2.77 23.68
N ALA A 210 -10.28 4.01 23.45
CA ALA A 210 -9.73 4.91 24.46
C ALA A 210 -10.73 5.22 25.60
N GLU A 211 -12.03 5.30 25.30
CA GLU A 211 -13.10 5.42 26.30
C GLU A 211 -13.16 4.22 27.27
N ARG A 212 -12.66 3.04 26.87
CA ARG A 212 -12.69 1.80 27.69
C ARG A 212 -11.33 1.37 28.24
N ARG A 213 -10.27 1.48 27.42
CA ARG A 213 -8.93 0.98 27.71
C ARG A 213 -7.87 1.84 27.00
N PRO A 214 -7.60 3.07 27.48
CA PRO A 214 -6.65 3.99 26.86
C PRO A 214 -5.19 3.52 26.95
N ASP A 215 -4.90 2.58 27.86
CA ASP A 215 -3.57 2.03 28.17
C ASP A 215 -3.21 0.76 27.37
N VAL A 216 -4.10 0.30 26.47
CA VAL A 216 -3.81 -0.85 25.60
C VAL A 216 -2.51 -0.62 24.82
N PRO A 217 -1.54 -1.56 24.88
CA PRO A 217 -0.29 -1.42 24.12
C PRO A 217 -0.54 -1.39 22.61
N ILE A 218 -0.15 -0.31 21.95
CA ILE A 218 -0.20 -0.19 20.49
C ILE A 218 1.23 -0.13 19.95
N TYR A 219 1.54 -0.96 18.95
CA TYR A 219 2.84 -1.03 18.31
C TYR A 219 2.76 -0.55 16.87
N VAL A 220 3.73 0.30 16.49
CA VAL A 220 3.87 0.85 15.14
C VAL A 220 5.33 0.83 14.71
N GLY A 221 5.59 0.81 13.40
CA GLY A 221 6.94 0.92 12.87
C GLY A 221 7.51 2.34 13.02
N ASN A 222 8.84 2.43 13.13
CA ASN A 222 9.57 3.71 13.14
C ASN A 222 9.70 4.31 11.73
N THR A 223 8.60 4.85 11.21
CA THR A 223 8.51 5.47 9.88
C THR A 223 8.89 6.96 9.92
N GLU A 224 9.39 7.50 8.81
CA GLU A 224 9.68 8.95 8.69
C GLU A 224 8.43 9.82 8.80
N ARG A 225 7.28 9.30 8.33
CA ARG A 225 5.96 9.84 8.63
C ARG A 225 5.34 9.02 9.76
N PRO A 226 5.48 9.46 11.03
CA PRO A 226 4.88 8.82 12.17
C PRO A 226 3.43 8.41 11.94
N VAL A 227 3.09 7.16 12.27
CA VAL A 227 1.73 6.63 12.14
C VAL A 227 0.70 7.54 12.82
N PHE A 228 1.00 7.99 14.03
CA PHE A 228 0.13 8.86 14.85
C PHE A 228 0.34 10.36 14.62
N TRP A 229 0.72 10.78 13.41
CA TRP A 229 0.99 12.19 13.06
C TRP A 229 -0.12 13.17 13.49
N ASN A 230 -1.38 12.73 13.41
CA ASN A 230 -2.57 13.55 13.72
C ASN A 230 -3.23 13.21 15.07
N LEU A 231 -2.56 12.47 15.98
CA LEU A 231 -3.17 12.01 17.23
C LEU A 231 -3.70 13.16 18.09
N ASN A 232 -2.89 14.21 18.30
CA ASN A 232 -3.32 15.37 19.08
C ASN A 232 -4.54 16.07 18.47
N GLN A 233 -4.57 16.23 17.14
CA GLN A 233 -5.69 16.85 16.42
C GLN A 233 -6.96 16.00 16.46
N SER A 234 -6.82 14.67 16.56
CA SER A 234 -7.94 13.76 16.65
C SER A 234 -8.71 13.85 17.97
N GLY A 235 -8.06 14.35 19.04
CA GLY A 235 -8.60 14.36 20.41
C GLY A 235 -8.73 12.98 21.07
N VAL A 236 -8.20 11.93 20.44
CA VAL A 236 -8.17 10.57 21.01
C VAL A 236 -7.06 10.47 22.06
N GLN A 237 -7.39 9.93 23.24
CA GLN A 237 -6.47 9.80 24.36
C GLN A 237 -5.94 8.36 24.47
N LEU A 238 -4.74 8.12 23.95
CA LEU A 238 -4.02 6.85 24.07
C LEU A 238 -2.76 7.10 24.91
N THR A 239 -2.46 6.20 25.85
CA THR A 239 -1.36 6.39 26.81
C THR A 239 -0.20 5.41 26.62
N ASN A 240 -0.31 4.47 25.68
CA ASN A 240 0.67 3.39 25.51
C ASN A 240 0.97 3.08 24.04
N ILE A 241 1.64 3.99 23.36
CA ILE A 241 2.10 3.84 21.97
C ILE A 241 3.59 3.52 21.95
N ASN A 242 3.94 2.43 21.29
CA ASN A 242 5.30 1.88 21.21
C ASN A 242 5.77 1.91 19.76
N VAL A 243 6.77 2.75 19.48
CA VAL A 243 7.41 2.83 18.16
C VAL A 243 8.62 1.92 18.15
N VAL A 244 8.67 0.96 17.22
CA VAL A 244 9.75 -0.07 17.18
C VAL A 244 10.55 -0.01 15.88
N PRO A 245 11.86 -0.33 15.91
CA PRO A 245 12.69 -0.34 14.72
C PRO A 245 12.32 -1.48 13.77
N PHE A 246 12.60 -1.28 12.48
CA PHE A 246 12.38 -2.31 11.45
C PHE A 246 13.38 -3.46 11.58
N GLY A 247 12.91 -4.68 11.32
CA GLY A 247 13.78 -5.86 11.23
C GLY A 247 14.29 -6.38 12.58
N ILE A 248 13.71 -5.94 13.71
CA ILE A 248 14.10 -6.36 15.05
C ILE A 248 12.95 -7.11 15.73
N TRP A 249 13.23 -8.30 16.27
CA TRP A 249 12.27 -9.07 17.05
C TRP A 249 11.88 -8.33 18.34
N GLN A 250 10.59 -8.08 18.49
CA GLN A 250 9.95 -7.63 19.72
C GLN A 250 9.42 -8.87 20.46
N GLN A 251 10.01 -9.18 21.62
CA GLN A 251 9.60 -10.31 22.44
C GLN A 251 8.38 -9.93 23.27
N VAL A 252 7.29 -10.69 23.16
CA VAL A 252 6.08 -10.53 23.98
C VAL A 252 6.15 -11.46 25.19
N ASP A 253 6.47 -12.72 24.94
CA ASP A 253 6.75 -13.73 25.96
C ASP A 253 7.67 -14.83 25.41
N LYS A 254 7.79 -15.96 26.13
CA LYS A 254 8.63 -17.10 25.72
C LYS A 254 8.22 -17.72 24.38
N ASN A 255 6.94 -17.65 24.01
CA ASN A 255 6.35 -18.29 22.84
C ASN A 255 6.11 -17.28 21.71
N LEU A 256 5.74 -16.04 22.05
CA LEU A 256 5.27 -15.02 21.11
C LEU A 256 6.30 -13.91 20.92
N ARG A 257 6.61 -13.61 19.66
CA ARG A 257 7.35 -12.41 19.24
C ARG A 257 6.82 -11.88 17.91
N PHE A 258 7.12 -10.64 17.58
CA PHE A 258 6.80 -10.07 16.28
C PHE A 258 7.91 -9.17 15.76
N MET A 259 7.89 -8.88 14.47
CA MET A 259 8.85 -8.02 13.78
C MET A 259 8.11 -7.17 12.77
N ILE A 260 8.28 -5.85 12.86
CA ILE A 260 7.78 -4.92 11.85
C ILE A 260 8.87 -4.72 10.79
N LEU A 261 8.46 -4.69 9.52
CA LEU A 261 9.30 -4.52 8.35
C LEU A 261 8.77 -3.34 7.52
N MET A 262 9.66 -2.62 6.86
CA MET A 262 9.29 -1.50 6.00
C MET A 262 8.72 -1.94 4.65
N ASP A 263 7.97 -1.08 3.99
CA ASP A 263 7.76 -1.18 2.55
C ASP A 263 9.01 -0.75 1.77
N GLY A 264 9.31 -1.44 0.67
CA GLY A 264 10.47 -1.13 -0.18
C GLY A 264 10.26 0.05 -1.14
N VAL A 265 9.01 0.50 -1.30
CA VAL A 265 8.61 1.59 -2.19
C VAL A 265 8.18 2.82 -1.39
N HIS A 266 7.39 2.62 -0.34
CA HIS A 266 6.94 3.66 0.60
C HIS A 266 7.50 3.45 2.02
N PRO A 267 8.84 3.37 2.19
CA PRO A 267 9.47 3.12 3.49
C PRO A 267 9.17 4.21 4.53
N GLU A 268 8.77 5.39 4.08
CA GLU A 268 8.38 6.52 4.91
C GLU A 268 7.03 6.34 5.61
N MET A 269 6.21 5.37 5.19
CA MET A 269 4.81 5.25 5.62
C MET A 269 4.35 3.82 5.86
N ASP A 270 4.53 2.92 4.89
CA ASP A 270 3.88 1.61 4.90
C ASP A 270 4.76 0.56 5.60
N THR A 271 4.11 -0.29 6.40
CA THR A 271 4.81 -1.37 7.11
C THR A 271 4.05 -2.69 7.02
N CYS A 272 4.80 -3.78 7.09
CA CYS A 272 4.28 -5.15 7.19
C CYS A 272 4.83 -5.81 8.45
N ILE A 273 4.21 -6.92 8.87
CA ILE A 273 4.56 -7.58 10.13
C ILE A 273 4.71 -9.08 9.95
N ILE A 274 5.70 -9.64 10.64
CA ILE A 274 5.83 -11.08 10.91
C ILE A 274 5.51 -11.30 12.38
N VAL A 275 4.54 -12.15 12.67
CA VAL A 275 4.27 -12.65 14.02
C VAL A 275 4.76 -14.09 14.09
N GLU A 276 5.56 -14.42 15.10
CA GLU A 276 6.02 -15.80 15.33
C GLU A 276 5.54 -16.30 16.67
N TYR A 277 4.79 -17.41 16.67
CA TYR A 277 4.29 -18.08 17.85
C TYR A 277 4.74 -19.54 17.83
N LYS A 278 5.52 -19.96 18.84
CA LYS A 278 6.10 -21.33 18.94
C LYS A 278 6.77 -21.79 17.63
N GLY A 279 7.52 -20.91 16.99
CA GLY A 279 8.21 -21.18 15.71
C GLY A 279 7.35 -21.12 14.45
N HIS A 280 6.01 -20.96 14.56
CA HIS A 280 5.13 -20.76 13.41
C HIS A 280 5.06 -19.27 13.05
N LYS A 281 5.39 -18.94 11.80
CA LYS A 281 5.36 -17.56 11.30
C LYS A 281 4.03 -17.24 10.61
N ILE A 282 3.44 -16.09 10.94
CA ILE A 282 2.30 -15.46 10.28
C ILE A 282 2.80 -14.17 9.65
N LEU A 283 2.64 -14.02 8.34
CA LEU A 283 3.03 -12.85 7.58
C LEU A 283 1.81 -12.03 7.19
N ASN A 284 1.78 -10.76 7.56
CA ASN A 284 0.78 -9.81 7.10
C ASN A 284 1.47 -8.69 6.30
N THR A 285 1.28 -8.69 4.98
CA THR A 285 1.86 -7.66 4.10
C THR A 285 0.99 -6.42 3.99
N VAL A 286 -0.26 -6.49 4.42
CA VAL A 286 -1.29 -5.43 4.28
C VAL A 286 -1.19 -4.79 2.88
N ASP A 287 -0.91 -3.48 2.83
CA ASP A 287 -0.91 -2.61 1.66
C ASP A 287 0.49 -2.30 1.12
N CYS A 288 1.54 -2.93 1.67
CA CYS A 288 2.91 -2.72 1.18
C CYS A 288 3.00 -3.01 -0.33
N THR A 289 3.49 -2.04 -1.10
CA THR A 289 3.66 -2.20 -2.55
C THR A 289 4.75 -3.23 -2.86
N ARG A 290 5.83 -3.23 -2.07
CA ARG A 290 6.93 -4.18 -2.16
C ARG A 290 7.49 -4.48 -0.75
N PRO A 291 6.75 -5.25 0.06
CA PRO A 291 7.07 -5.48 1.47
C PRO A 291 8.51 -5.98 1.67
N ASN A 292 9.25 -5.29 2.55
CA ASN A 292 10.67 -5.50 2.84
C ASN A 292 11.56 -5.59 1.58
N GLY A 293 11.29 -4.75 0.58
CA GLY A 293 12.02 -4.77 -0.70
C GLY A 293 11.79 -6.03 -1.54
N GLY A 294 10.77 -6.82 -1.20
CA GLY A 294 10.45 -8.09 -1.86
C GLY A 294 11.17 -9.30 -1.28
N ARG A 295 11.89 -9.14 -0.16
CA ARG A 295 12.49 -10.26 0.59
C ARG A 295 11.59 -10.61 1.75
N LEU A 296 10.95 -11.77 1.69
CA LEU A 296 9.97 -12.23 2.68
C LEU A 296 10.26 -13.68 3.09
N PRO A 297 9.82 -14.10 4.29
CA PRO A 297 9.93 -15.48 4.71
C PRO A 297 9.10 -16.39 3.80
N MET A 298 9.70 -17.50 3.35
CA MET A 298 8.98 -18.54 2.63
C MET A 298 8.31 -19.52 3.60
N LYS A 299 7.29 -20.23 3.11
CA LYS A 299 6.61 -21.34 3.81
C LYS A 299 6.07 -20.97 5.19
N VAL A 300 5.64 -19.72 5.35
CA VAL A 300 4.93 -19.26 6.55
C VAL A 300 3.63 -20.04 6.75
N ALA A 301 3.19 -20.15 8.00
CA ALA A 301 1.97 -20.88 8.35
C ALA A 301 0.71 -20.19 7.78
N LEU A 302 0.69 -18.85 7.83
CA LEU A 302 -0.38 -18.03 7.28
C LEU A 302 0.21 -16.78 6.62
N MET A 303 -0.26 -16.45 5.43
CA MET A 303 0.03 -15.19 4.75
C MET A 303 -1.27 -14.42 4.51
N MET A 304 -1.25 -13.11 4.80
CA MET A 304 -2.35 -12.18 4.58
C MET A 304 -1.89 -10.99 3.75
N SER A 305 -2.73 -10.55 2.80
CA SER A 305 -2.47 -9.35 1.99
C SER A 305 -3.75 -8.67 1.50
N ASP A 306 -3.60 -7.45 0.99
CA ASP A 306 -4.60 -6.83 0.13
C ASP A 306 -4.80 -7.59 -1.19
N PHE A 307 -5.94 -7.33 -1.84
CA PHE A 307 -6.30 -7.95 -3.13
C PHE A 307 -7.13 -7.06 -4.06
N ALA A 308 -7.96 -6.17 -3.51
CA ALA A 308 -9.05 -5.51 -4.24
C ALA A 308 -8.54 -4.52 -5.30
N GLY A 309 -7.52 -3.74 -4.98
CA GLY A 309 -7.19 -2.52 -5.73
C GLY A 309 -8.33 -1.49 -5.64
N GLY A 310 -8.30 -0.47 -6.49
CA GLY A 310 -9.33 0.58 -6.48
C GLY A 310 -9.12 1.65 -5.42
N ALA A 311 -7.98 1.61 -4.74
CA ALA A 311 -7.58 2.55 -3.71
C ALA A 311 -7.19 3.95 -4.24
N SER A 312 -7.80 4.41 -5.34
CA SER A 312 -7.48 5.69 -5.97
C SER A 312 -8.67 6.23 -6.74
N GLY A 313 -8.81 7.56 -6.74
CA GLY A 313 -9.71 8.26 -7.66
C GLY A 313 -9.23 8.25 -9.11
N PHE A 314 -7.96 7.93 -9.37
CA PHE A 314 -7.44 7.82 -10.73
C PHE A 314 -7.89 6.50 -11.40
N PRO A 315 -8.29 6.52 -12.69
CA PRO A 315 -8.51 7.69 -13.54
C PRO A 315 -9.95 8.24 -13.52
N MET A 316 -10.81 7.77 -12.62
CA MET A 316 -12.24 8.11 -12.63
C MET A 316 -12.48 9.62 -12.46
N THR A 317 -11.66 10.29 -11.66
CA THR A 317 -11.76 11.74 -11.40
C THR A 317 -11.08 12.60 -12.48
N PHE A 318 -10.70 12.01 -13.62
CA PHE A 318 -10.04 12.69 -14.73
C PHE A 318 -10.94 12.70 -15.96
N SER A 319 -10.91 13.79 -16.73
CA SER A 319 -11.74 14.00 -17.92
C SER A 319 -10.92 14.59 -19.06
N GLY A 320 -11.47 14.53 -20.28
CA GLY A 320 -10.83 15.06 -21.49
C GLY A 320 -9.67 14.22 -22.03
N GLY A 321 -9.21 14.56 -23.24
CA GLY A 321 -8.10 13.88 -23.91
C GLY A 321 -8.29 12.37 -23.99
N LYS A 322 -7.36 11.61 -23.40
CA LYS A 322 -7.39 10.14 -23.38
C LYS A 322 -8.35 9.55 -22.35
N PHE A 323 -8.87 10.33 -21.41
CA PHE A 323 -9.68 9.84 -20.29
C PHE A 323 -11.16 9.65 -20.65
N THR A 324 -11.42 8.95 -21.76
CA THR A 324 -12.79 8.54 -22.13
C THR A 324 -13.27 7.40 -21.22
N GLU A 325 -14.58 7.18 -21.13
CA GLU A 325 -15.15 6.10 -20.31
C GLU A 325 -14.66 4.71 -20.77
N GLU A 326 -14.50 4.51 -22.09
CA GLU A 326 -13.96 3.26 -22.64
C GLU A 326 -12.50 3.05 -22.23
N TRP A 327 -11.69 4.12 -22.28
CA TRP A 327 -10.29 4.05 -21.86
C TRP A 327 -10.18 3.77 -20.36
N LYS A 328 -10.98 4.46 -19.54
CA LYS A 328 -11.07 4.26 -18.09
C LYS A 328 -11.42 2.81 -17.75
N ALA A 329 -12.47 2.27 -18.37
CA ALA A 329 -12.88 0.87 -18.16
C ALA A 329 -11.76 -0.12 -18.53
N GLN A 330 -11.10 0.09 -19.68
CA GLN A 330 -10.01 -0.77 -20.12
C GLN A 330 -8.77 -0.65 -19.23
N PHE A 331 -8.48 0.56 -18.73
CA PHE A 331 -7.40 0.82 -17.78
C PHE A 331 -7.64 0.07 -16.47
N ILE A 332 -8.83 0.22 -15.86
CA ILE A 332 -9.20 -0.47 -14.62
C ILE A 332 -9.08 -1.98 -14.79
N LYS A 333 -9.66 -2.55 -15.85
CA LYS A 333 -9.54 -3.99 -16.15
C LYS A 333 -8.09 -4.46 -16.23
N THR A 334 -7.22 -3.64 -16.84
CA THR A 334 -5.80 -3.96 -16.98
C THR A 334 -5.07 -3.91 -15.64
N GLU A 335 -5.28 -2.87 -14.82
CA GLU A 335 -4.65 -2.73 -13.51
C GLU A 335 -5.13 -3.79 -12.50
N ARG A 336 -6.43 -4.09 -12.49
CA ARG A 336 -7.01 -5.17 -11.66
C ARG A 336 -6.41 -6.52 -11.98
N LYS A 337 -6.29 -6.85 -13.28
CA LYS A 337 -5.62 -8.06 -13.75
C LYS A 337 -4.13 -8.09 -13.39
N LYS A 338 -3.41 -6.96 -13.46
CA LYS A 338 -2.00 -6.89 -13.04
C LYS A 338 -1.85 -7.21 -11.56
N LEU A 339 -2.70 -6.62 -10.71
CA LEU A 339 -2.68 -6.87 -9.26
C LEU A 339 -2.96 -8.33 -8.93
N LEU A 340 -4.02 -8.93 -9.50
CA LEU A 340 -4.34 -10.35 -9.30
C LEU A 340 -3.15 -11.26 -9.65
N ASN A 341 -2.54 -11.06 -10.82
CA ASN A 341 -1.40 -11.87 -11.26
C ASN A 341 -0.16 -11.66 -10.37
N TYR A 342 0.06 -10.43 -9.90
CA TYR A 342 1.15 -10.13 -8.98
C TYR A 342 0.96 -10.86 -7.65
N LYS A 343 -0.22 -10.75 -7.03
CA LYS A 343 -0.51 -11.43 -5.75
C LYS A 343 -0.46 -12.94 -5.88
N ALA A 344 -1.05 -13.51 -6.93
CA ALA A 344 -0.99 -14.96 -7.16
C ALA A 344 0.45 -15.47 -7.37
N ARG A 345 1.29 -14.69 -8.07
CA ARG A 345 2.72 -15.02 -8.21
C ARG A 345 3.45 -14.93 -6.88
N LEU A 346 3.22 -13.88 -6.11
CA LEU A 346 3.84 -13.71 -4.79
C LEU A 346 3.51 -14.89 -3.86
N VAL A 347 2.25 -15.32 -3.82
CA VAL A 347 1.83 -16.50 -3.05
C VAL A 347 2.50 -17.78 -3.56
N LYS A 348 2.57 -17.95 -4.88
CA LYS A 348 3.26 -19.10 -5.49
C LYS A 348 4.74 -19.14 -5.11
N ASP A 349 5.42 -18.00 -5.13
CA ASP A 349 6.85 -17.90 -4.86
C ASP A 349 7.16 -18.11 -3.36
N LEU A 350 6.31 -17.59 -2.47
CA LEU A 350 6.49 -17.73 -1.02
C LEU A 350 5.97 -19.05 -0.45
N GLN A 351 5.07 -19.73 -1.15
CA GLN A 351 4.49 -21.02 -0.76
C GLN A 351 3.95 -21.07 0.70
N PRO A 352 3.14 -20.10 1.16
CA PRO A 352 2.56 -20.18 2.50
C PRO A 352 1.67 -21.42 2.62
N ARG A 353 1.51 -21.96 3.83
CA ARG A 353 0.60 -23.10 4.07
C ARG A 353 -0.85 -22.69 3.84
N ILE A 354 -1.21 -21.48 4.28
CA ILE A 354 -2.53 -20.88 4.14
C ILE A 354 -2.37 -19.44 3.64
N TYR A 355 -3.19 -19.04 2.68
CA TYR A 355 -3.30 -17.66 2.19
C TYR A 355 -4.69 -17.09 2.45
N CYS A 356 -4.75 -15.83 2.90
CA CYS A 356 -5.99 -15.14 3.22
C CYS A 356 -5.99 -13.71 2.61
N PRO A 357 -6.72 -13.47 1.51
CA PRO A 357 -6.96 -12.11 1.03
C PRO A 357 -7.96 -11.41 1.96
N PHE A 358 -7.54 -10.34 2.62
CA PHE A 358 -8.34 -9.72 3.70
C PHE A 358 -8.52 -8.20 3.57
N ALA A 359 -7.53 -7.45 3.11
CA ALA A 359 -7.64 -6.01 2.91
C ALA A 359 -8.22 -5.69 1.52
N GLY A 360 -9.30 -4.90 1.48
CA GLY A 360 -10.02 -4.58 0.24
C GLY A 360 -11.53 -4.47 0.34
N TYR A 361 -12.12 -4.76 1.50
CA TYR A 361 -13.57 -4.70 1.72
C TYR A 361 -14.04 -3.30 2.13
N PHE A 362 -14.01 -2.37 1.17
CA PHE A 362 -14.55 -1.01 1.31
C PHE A 362 -15.47 -0.67 0.13
N VAL A 363 -16.28 0.37 0.31
CA VAL A 363 -17.22 0.85 -0.71
C VAL A 363 -17.38 2.36 -0.65
N GLU A 364 -17.50 2.98 -1.82
CA GLU A 364 -17.87 4.38 -2.00
C GLU A 364 -19.38 4.55 -1.79
N SER A 365 -19.83 4.41 -0.53
CA SER A 365 -21.26 4.29 -0.21
C SER A 365 -22.05 5.59 -0.32
N HIS A 366 -21.39 6.75 -0.26
CA HIS A 366 -22.08 8.03 -0.30
C HIS A 366 -22.74 8.23 -1.68
N PRO A 367 -24.00 8.71 -1.76
CA PRO A 367 -24.71 8.82 -3.04
C PRO A 367 -23.97 9.65 -4.10
N ALA A 368 -23.24 10.68 -3.67
CA ALA A 368 -22.46 11.55 -4.55
C ALA A 368 -21.25 10.86 -5.22
N ASP A 369 -20.86 9.67 -4.73
CA ASP A 369 -19.75 8.87 -5.25
C ASP A 369 -20.23 7.68 -6.11
N LYS A 370 -21.52 7.65 -6.47
CA LYS A 370 -22.13 6.58 -7.27
C LYS A 370 -21.32 6.24 -8.53
N TYR A 371 -20.88 7.26 -9.27
CA TYR A 371 -20.05 7.06 -10.47
C TYR A 371 -18.77 6.28 -10.15
N ILE A 372 -18.05 6.66 -9.09
CA ILE A 372 -16.81 5.98 -8.68
C ILE A 372 -17.11 4.54 -8.25
N LYS A 373 -18.16 4.33 -7.46
CA LYS A 373 -18.61 3.01 -7.01
C LYS A 373 -18.88 2.06 -8.18
N GLU A 374 -19.54 2.57 -9.22
CA GLU A 374 -19.98 1.77 -10.37
C GLU A 374 -18.86 1.51 -11.39
N THR A 375 -17.86 2.39 -11.47
CA THR A 375 -16.83 2.34 -12.52
C THR A 375 -15.46 1.89 -12.03
N ASN A 376 -15.09 2.15 -10.77
CA ASN A 376 -13.83 1.72 -10.17
C ASN A 376 -13.95 0.31 -9.57
N ILE A 377 -14.23 -0.66 -10.44
CA ILE A 377 -14.45 -2.06 -10.07
C ILE A 377 -13.21 -2.61 -9.35
N LYS A 378 -13.45 -3.31 -8.24
CA LYS A 378 -12.46 -3.96 -7.37
C LYS A 378 -12.34 -5.44 -7.73
N ASN A 379 -11.19 -6.05 -7.48
CA ASN A 379 -11.02 -7.49 -7.64
C ASN A 379 -11.87 -8.25 -6.62
N ASP A 380 -12.37 -9.42 -7.02
CA ASP A 380 -13.02 -10.36 -6.12
C ASP A 380 -11.97 -11.28 -5.44
N PRO A 381 -12.07 -11.53 -4.12
CA PRO A 381 -11.10 -12.37 -3.41
C PRO A 381 -11.15 -13.84 -3.88
N ASN A 382 -12.30 -14.34 -4.34
CA ASN A 382 -12.45 -15.69 -4.88
C ASN A 382 -11.79 -15.82 -6.24
N GLU A 383 -11.79 -14.78 -7.08
CA GLU A 383 -11.02 -14.78 -8.33
C GLU A 383 -9.51 -14.95 -8.06
N LEU A 384 -9.00 -14.23 -7.05
CA LEU A 384 -7.60 -14.40 -6.62
C LEU A 384 -7.34 -15.81 -6.09
N ASN A 385 -8.21 -16.33 -5.23
CA ASN A 385 -8.07 -17.66 -4.66
C ASN A 385 -8.12 -18.76 -5.74
N ASN A 386 -9.00 -18.63 -6.72
CA ASN A 386 -9.07 -19.55 -7.86
C ASN A 386 -7.79 -19.51 -8.69
N LEU A 387 -7.21 -18.31 -8.90
CA LEU A 387 -5.94 -18.16 -9.61
C LEU A 387 -4.77 -18.78 -8.83
N ILE A 388 -4.75 -18.66 -7.50
CA ILE A 388 -3.73 -19.28 -6.64
C ILE A 388 -3.83 -20.81 -6.69
N LYS A 389 -5.03 -21.37 -6.51
CA LYS A 389 -5.28 -22.83 -6.56
C LYS A 389 -4.90 -23.45 -7.91
N LYS A 390 -5.06 -22.69 -9.01
CA LYS A 390 -4.66 -23.17 -10.34
C LYS A 390 -3.13 -23.29 -10.49
N ASN A 391 -2.35 -22.57 -9.69
CA ASN A 391 -0.91 -22.40 -9.88
C ASN A 391 -0.06 -22.90 -8.70
N SER A 392 -0.69 -23.39 -7.62
CA SER A 392 -0.03 -23.82 -6.39
C SER A 392 -0.94 -24.70 -5.52
N GLU A 393 -0.36 -25.46 -4.60
CA GLU A 393 -1.04 -26.28 -3.59
C GLU A 393 -1.42 -25.49 -2.31
N VAL A 394 -1.38 -24.15 -2.37
CA VAL A 394 -1.65 -23.30 -1.20
C VAL A 394 -3.13 -23.35 -0.85
N VAL A 395 -3.43 -23.61 0.42
CA VAL A 395 -4.80 -23.53 0.94
C VAL A 395 -5.21 -22.06 1.00
N THR A 396 -6.40 -21.72 0.53
CA THR A 396 -6.90 -20.34 0.56
C THR A 396 -8.13 -20.22 1.44
N TRP A 397 -8.23 -19.14 2.21
CA TRP A 397 -9.40 -18.80 3.02
C TRP A 397 -9.88 -17.39 2.70
N THR A 398 -11.09 -17.25 2.15
CA THR A 398 -11.79 -15.95 2.06
C THR A 398 -12.57 -15.75 3.35
N PRO A 399 -12.18 -14.81 4.23
CA PRO A 399 -12.84 -14.68 5.52
C PRO A 399 -14.18 -13.92 5.41
N ARG A 400 -15.10 -14.25 6.31
CA ARG A 400 -16.35 -13.49 6.57
C ARG A 400 -16.30 -12.89 7.98
N PRO A 401 -16.93 -11.74 8.26
CA PRO A 401 -16.98 -11.15 9.60
C PRO A 401 -17.38 -12.16 10.67
N GLY A 402 -16.52 -12.35 11.67
CA GLY A 402 -16.70 -13.32 12.76
C GLY A 402 -16.21 -14.74 12.46
N ALA A 403 -15.88 -15.06 11.20
CA ALA A 403 -15.28 -16.35 10.87
C ALA A 403 -13.91 -16.49 11.53
N THR A 404 -13.63 -17.68 12.06
CA THR A 404 -12.42 -17.99 12.83
C THR A 404 -11.69 -19.18 12.23
N LEU A 405 -10.41 -19.01 11.91
CA LEU A 405 -9.51 -20.09 11.49
C LEU A 405 -8.71 -20.62 12.69
N ASP A 406 -8.72 -21.93 12.91
CA ASP A 406 -7.86 -22.64 13.87
C ASP A 406 -6.60 -23.13 13.15
N LEU A 407 -5.48 -22.46 13.41
CA LEU A 407 -4.23 -22.72 12.68
C LEU A 407 -3.68 -24.11 12.98
N GLY A 408 -3.81 -24.59 14.22
CA GLY A 408 -3.31 -25.91 14.62
C GLY A 408 -4.03 -27.04 13.87
N ARG A 409 -5.35 -26.91 13.69
CA ARG A 409 -6.14 -27.84 12.86
C ARG A 409 -5.72 -27.78 11.40
N MET A 410 -5.71 -26.59 10.81
CA MET A 410 -5.44 -26.42 9.38
C MET A 410 -4.02 -26.83 8.96
N LEU A 411 -3.03 -26.66 9.85
CA LEU A 411 -1.66 -27.11 9.59
C LEU A 411 -1.52 -28.64 9.65
N LYS A 412 -2.31 -29.31 10.49
CA LYS A 412 -2.33 -30.76 10.66
C LYS A 412 -3.11 -31.46 9.55
N ASP A 413 -4.30 -30.96 9.25
CA ASP A 413 -5.16 -31.44 8.18
C ASP A 413 -5.91 -30.24 7.56
N PRO A 414 -5.54 -29.80 6.34
CA PRO A 414 -6.19 -28.67 5.69
C PRO A 414 -7.65 -28.96 5.27
N THR A 415 -8.10 -30.21 5.36
CA THR A 415 -9.47 -30.63 5.06
C THR A 415 -10.36 -30.77 6.30
N ASP A 416 -9.83 -30.50 7.50
CA ASP A 416 -10.62 -30.55 8.74
C ASP A 416 -11.75 -29.52 8.69
N SER A 417 -12.99 -30.02 8.61
CA SER A 417 -14.22 -29.21 8.64
C SER A 417 -14.35 -28.29 9.86
N LYS A 418 -13.60 -28.54 10.95
CA LYS A 418 -13.57 -27.70 12.16
C LYS A 418 -12.39 -26.71 12.17
N GLY A 419 -11.55 -26.73 11.15
CA GLY A 419 -10.42 -25.81 10.99
C GLY A 419 -10.86 -24.38 10.70
N ILE A 420 -12.07 -24.19 10.16
CA ILE A 420 -12.71 -22.89 10.00
C ILE A 420 -14.10 -22.95 10.63
N VAL A 421 -14.37 -22.04 11.56
CA VAL A 421 -15.69 -21.85 12.16
C VAL A 421 -16.30 -20.59 11.56
N GLU A 422 -17.39 -20.77 10.83
CA GLU A 422 -18.14 -19.67 10.23
C GLU A 422 -18.99 -18.93 11.28
N PRO A 423 -19.33 -17.65 11.06
CA PRO A 423 -20.22 -16.93 11.97
C PRO A 423 -21.60 -17.62 12.04
N PRO A 424 -22.35 -17.46 13.15
CA PRO A 424 -23.67 -18.05 13.31
C PRO A 424 -24.61 -17.73 12.13
N GLU A 425 -25.51 -18.66 11.82
CA GLU A 425 -26.53 -18.43 10.80
C GLU A 425 -27.35 -17.17 11.11
N GLY A 426 -27.63 -16.37 10.07
CA GLY A 426 -28.30 -15.07 10.22
C GLY A 426 -27.40 -13.90 10.63
N THR A 427 -26.10 -14.12 10.86
CA THR A 427 -25.14 -13.01 11.09
C THR A 427 -25.12 -12.09 9.87
N LYS A 428 -25.33 -10.78 10.10
CA LYS A 428 -25.22 -9.76 9.05
C LYS A 428 -23.76 -9.64 8.62
N ILE A 429 -23.48 -9.96 7.35
CA ILE A 429 -22.12 -9.93 6.79
C ILE A 429 -21.82 -8.57 6.12
N TYR A 430 -22.76 -8.08 5.33
CA TYR A 430 -22.60 -6.84 4.57
C TYR A 430 -23.38 -5.69 5.20
N LYS A 431 -22.80 -4.49 5.14
CA LYS A 431 -23.54 -3.26 5.41
C LYS A 431 -24.50 -2.97 4.26
N ASP A 432 -25.70 -2.53 4.63
CA ASP A 432 -26.76 -2.03 3.75
C ASP A 432 -27.08 -0.55 4.03
N SER A 433 -26.48 0.03 5.07
CA SER A 433 -26.70 1.38 5.55
C SER A 433 -25.46 1.90 6.27
N TRP A 434 -25.25 3.22 6.18
CA TRP A 434 -24.13 3.93 6.79
C TRP A 434 -24.63 5.23 7.43
N ASP A 435 -24.18 5.51 8.64
CA ASP A 435 -24.52 6.76 9.32
C ASP A 435 -23.57 7.88 8.85
N PHE A 436 -23.99 8.62 7.84
CA PHE A 436 -23.23 9.74 7.29
C PHE A 436 -23.23 10.96 8.21
N GLY A 437 -24.30 11.15 9.00
CA GLY A 437 -24.62 12.39 9.71
C GLY A 437 -23.47 12.91 10.57
N PRO A 438 -22.98 12.12 11.55
CA PRO A 438 -21.89 12.54 12.43
C PRO A 438 -20.62 13.00 11.70
N TYR A 439 -20.36 12.45 10.51
CA TYR A 439 -19.15 12.72 9.73
C TYR A 439 -19.32 13.86 8.71
N LEU A 440 -20.57 14.21 8.36
CA LEU A 440 -20.89 15.32 7.47
C LEU A 440 -21.25 16.59 8.25
N ASN A 441 -21.83 16.48 9.45
CA ASN A 441 -22.30 17.63 10.24
C ASN A 441 -21.19 18.65 10.54
N ILE A 442 -19.98 18.18 10.86
CA ILE A 442 -18.84 19.07 11.14
C ILE A 442 -18.46 19.90 9.89
N LEU A 443 -18.49 19.29 8.71
CA LEU A 443 -18.23 19.99 7.46
C LEU A 443 -19.36 20.95 7.12
N ASN A 444 -20.61 20.50 7.29
CA ASN A 444 -21.80 21.32 7.06
C ASN A 444 -21.81 22.54 7.98
N ALA A 445 -21.27 22.43 9.19
CA ALA A 445 -21.05 23.58 10.07
C ALA A 445 -19.93 24.50 9.54
N ALA A 446 -18.78 23.94 9.14
CA ALA A 446 -17.67 24.71 8.57
C ALA A 446 -18.03 25.41 7.24
N ILE A 447 -18.99 24.86 6.51
CA ILE A 447 -19.54 25.44 5.27
C ILE A 447 -20.18 26.82 5.54
N GLY A 448 -20.83 27.00 6.69
CA GLY A 448 -21.50 28.24 7.05
C GLY A 448 -20.55 29.36 7.48
N ASP A 449 -19.26 29.06 7.63
CA ASP A 449 -18.23 29.99 8.11
C ASP A 449 -18.06 31.19 7.17
N GLU A 450 -17.87 32.37 7.77
CA GLU A 450 -17.73 33.63 7.05
C GLU A 450 -16.54 33.61 6.09
N ILE A 451 -15.47 32.86 6.40
CA ILE A 451 -14.28 32.79 5.56
C ILE A 451 -14.56 32.23 4.16
N PHE A 452 -15.58 31.37 4.00
CA PHE A 452 -15.93 30.82 2.69
C PHE A 452 -16.91 31.69 1.88
N ARG A 453 -17.37 32.82 2.45
CA ARG A 453 -18.32 33.74 1.79
C ARG A 453 -17.66 34.78 0.90
N HIS A 454 -16.36 35.05 1.10
CA HIS A 454 -15.64 36.11 0.38
C HIS A 454 -14.58 35.53 -0.56
N SER A 455 -14.61 35.94 -1.83
CA SER A 455 -13.63 35.50 -2.83
C SER A 455 -12.20 35.90 -2.52
N SER A 456 -11.99 36.93 -1.68
CA SER A 456 -10.67 37.35 -1.21
C SER A 456 -9.94 36.25 -0.44
N TRP A 457 -10.68 35.36 0.25
CA TRP A 457 -10.08 34.26 0.99
C TRP A 457 -9.41 33.21 0.12
N ILE A 458 -9.84 33.07 -1.14
CA ILE A 458 -9.13 32.21 -2.09
C ILE A 458 -7.69 32.70 -2.25
N LYS A 459 -7.52 34.01 -2.41
CA LYS A 459 -6.19 34.61 -2.53
C LYS A 459 -5.39 34.42 -1.25
N GLU A 460 -6.00 34.74 -0.11
CA GLU A 460 -5.37 34.54 1.20
C GLU A 460 -4.93 33.09 1.41
N TYR A 461 -5.76 32.10 1.07
CA TYR A 461 -5.42 30.68 1.20
C TYR A 461 -4.18 30.32 0.39
N PHE A 462 -4.13 30.71 -0.89
CA PHE A 462 -3.00 30.40 -1.75
C PHE A 462 -1.74 31.18 -1.35
N THR A 463 -1.88 32.46 -0.97
CA THR A 463 -0.80 33.28 -0.42
C THR A 463 -0.24 32.69 0.88
N TRP A 464 -1.10 32.26 1.81
CA TRP A 464 -0.73 31.57 3.04
C TRP A 464 -0.06 30.22 2.78
N ALA A 465 -0.58 29.43 1.83
CA ALA A 465 0.00 28.16 1.45
C ALA A 465 1.41 28.32 0.83
N GLY A 466 1.70 29.50 0.27
CA GLY A 466 3.05 29.88 -0.17
C GLY A 466 3.58 29.07 -1.35
N PHE A 467 2.70 28.37 -2.08
CA PHE A 467 3.10 27.58 -3.24
C PHE A 467 3.37 28.54 -4.42
N LYS A 468 4.63 28.85 -4.70
CA LYS A 468 5.06 29.76 -5.78
C LYS A 468 6.32 29.23 -6.46
N ASP A 469 6.79 29.91 -7.52
CA ASP A 469 7.95 29.53 -8.33
C ASP A 469 7.75 28.24 -9.16
N TYR A 470 6.49 27.93 -9.50
CA TYR A 470 6.14 26.82 -10.40
C TYR A 470 5.55 27.34 -11.70
N ASN A 471 6.09 26.91 -12.84
CA ASN A 471 5.49 27.20 -14.14
C ASN A 471 4.20 26.36 -14.34
N LEU A 472 3.12 26.74 -13.65
CA LEU A 472 1.83 26.07 -13.68
C LEU A 472 0.72 27.12 -13.50
N VAL A 473 -0.29 27.04 -14.35
CA VAL A 473 -1.53 27.81 -14.17
C VAL A 473 -2.66 26.83 -13.96
N VAL A 474 -3.45 27.04 -12.91
CA VAL A 474 -4.66 26.24 -12.64
C VAL A 474 -5.88 27.13 -12.76
N ARG A 475 -6.86 26.68 -13.56
CA ARG A 475 -8.21 27.24 -13.54
C ARG A 475 -9.06 26.44 -12.58
N MET A 476 -9.69 27.14 -11.65
CA MET A 476 -10.56 26.56 -10.64
C MET A 476 -11.99 27.00 -10.94
N ILE A 477 -12.88 26.04 -11.14
CA ILE A 477 -14.29 26.28 -11.45
C ILE A 477 -15.14 25.65 -10.35
N GLU A 478 -15.96 26.45 -9.68
CA GLU A 478 -17.00 25.93 -8.79
C GLU A 478 -18.15 25.35 -9.62
N THR A 479 -18.50 24.10 -9.36
CA THR A 479 -19.50 23.35 -10.13
C THR A 479 -20.56 22.69 -9.26
N ASP A 480 -21.78 22.48 -9.72
CA ASP A 480 -22.75 21.64 -8.99
C ASP A 480 -22.32 20.15 -8.89
N GLU A 481 -23.21 19.31 -8.34
CA GLU A 481 -22.98 17.86 -8.18
C GLU A 481 -22.75 17.15 -9.53
N ASP A 482 -23.29 17.71 -10.61
CA ASP A 482 -23.18 17.20 -11.98
C ASP A 482 -21.98 17.82 -12.74
N PHE A 483 -21.08 18.50 -12.03
CA PHE A 483 -19.91 19.19 -12.58
C PHE A 483 -20.24 20.29 -13.59
N SER A 484 -21.46 20.85 -13.55
CA SER A 484 -21.82 22.03 -14.33
C SER A 484 -21.40 23.31 -13.58
N PRO A 485 -20.85 24.35 -14.25
CA PRO A 485 -20.47 25.58 -13.58
C PRO A 485 -21.64 26.17 -12.77
N LEU A 486 -21.42 26.41 -11.48
CA LEU A 486 -22.48 26.91 -10.60
C LEU A 486 -22.78 28.39 -10.93
N PRO A 487 -24.06 28.79 -11.10
CA PRO A 487 -24.42 30.20 -11.21
C PRO A 487 -23.98 30.98 -9.95
N GLY A 488 -23.10 31.97 -10.10
CA GLY A 488 -22.49 32.71 -8.97
C GLY A 488 -21.38 31.95 -8.23
N GLY A 489 -20.97 30.79 -8.76
CA GLY A 489 -19.75 30.10 -8.38
C GLY A 489 -18.50 30.88 -8.79
N TYR A 490 -17.38 30.60 -8.12
CA TYR A 490 -16.10 31.18 -8.48
C TYR A 490 -15.49 30.46 -9.69
N ASP A 491 -15.02 31.25 -10.65
CA ASP A 491 -14.17 30.84 -11.77
C ASP A 491 -12.96 31.76 -11.79
N TYR A 492 -11.78 31.21 -11.51
CA TYR A 492 -10.57 31.99 -11.36
C TYR A 492 -9.33 31.19 -11.76
N LEU A 493 -8.30 31.94 -12.15
CA LEU A 493 -6.97 31.40 -12.41
C LEU A 493 -6.06 31.65 -11.21
N VAL A 494 -5.17 30.70 -10.96
CA VAL A 494 -4.03 30.85 -10.06
C VAL A 494 -2.79 30.58 -10.90
N ASP A 495 -1.92 31.58 -11.02
CA ASP A 495 -0.61 31.45 -11.63
C ASP A 495 0.41 31.19 -10.52
N PHE A 496 0.95 29.98 -10.46
CA PHE A 496 1.90 29.58 -9.42
C PHE A 496 3.34 30.07 -9.71
N LEU A 497 3.58 30.78 -10.82
CA LEU A 497 4.89 31.35 -11.11
C LEU A 497 5.21 32.48 -10.13
N ASP A 498 4.31 33.45 -10.03
CA ASP A 498 4.40 34.62 -9.15
C ASP A 498 3.30 34.66 -8.09
N LEU A 499 2.50 33.59 -7.99
CA LEU A 499 1.34 33.47 -7.10
C LEU A 499 0.29 34.56 -7.33
N SER A 500 0.04 34.87 -8.61
CA SER A 500 -0.96 35.85 -9.05
C SER A 500 -2.29 35.19 -9.42
N PHE A 501 -3.32 36.03 -9.62
CA PHE A 501 -4.69 35.61 -9.96
C PHE A 501 -5.15 36.35 -11.22
N PRO A 502 -4.62 35.99 -12.39
CA PRO A 502 -4.90 36.72 -13.62
C PRO A 502 -6.36 36.51 -14.07
N LYS A 503 -6.91 37.47 -14.80
CA LYS A 503 -8.26 37.34 -15.39
C LYS A 503 -8.27 36.42 -16.61
N GLU A 504 -7.13 36.31 -17.28
CA GLU A 504 -6.96 35.55 -18.52
C GLU A 504 -5.72 34.67 -18.42
N ARG A 505 -5.70 33.57 -19.18
CA ARG A 505 -4.56 32.67 -19.22
C ARG A 505 -3.33 33.41 -19.77
N PRO A 506 -2.17 33.37 -19.08
CA PRO A 506 -0.95 34.01 -19.57
C PRO A 506 -0.56 33.54 -20.98
N SER A 507 0.04 34.41 -21.79
CA SER A 507 0.45 34.07 -23.16
C SER A 507 1.74 33.25 -23.25
N ARG A 508 2.55 33.25 -22.18
CA ARG A 508 3.79 32.46 -22.06
C ARG A 508 3.50 30.96 -22.16
N GLU A 509 4.46 30.15 -22.57
CA GLU A 509 4.30 28.69 -22.58
C GLU A 509 4.25 28.13 -21.15
N HIS A 510 3.24 27.30 -20.85
CA HIS A 510 3.06 26.68 -19.54
C HIS A 510 2.13 25.47 -19.53
N PRO A 511 2.39 24.51 -18.62
CA PRO A 511 1.39 23.57 -18.11
C PRO A 511 0.15 24.30 -17.60
N TYR A 512 -1.02 23.81 -18.01
CA TYR A 512 -2.32 24.35 -17.63
C TYR A 512 -3.24 23.21 -17.24
N GLU A 513 -3.86 23.34 -16.08
CA GLU A 513 -4.81 22.35 -15.56
C GLU A 513 -6.14 23.02 -15.23
N GLU A 514 -7.24 22.33 -15.50
CA GLU A 514 -8.56 22.76 -15.08
C GLU A 514 -9.06 21.85 -13.95
N SER A 515 -9.51 22.45 -12.85
CA SER A 515 -10.06 21.75 -11.70
C SER A 515 -11.48 22.21 -11.45
N GLN A 516 -12.42 21.31 -11.74
CA GLN A 516 -13.82 21.48 -11.38
C GLN A 516 -14.03 20.99 -9.96
N ARG A 517 -14.58 21.83 -9.10
CA ARG A 517 -14.77 21.54 -7.69
C ARG A 517 -16.20 21.84 -7.28
N ARG A 518 -16.83 20.84 -6.66
CA ARG A 518 -18.10 21.04 -5.98
C ARG A 518 -17.93 22.10 -4.90
N PRO A 519 -18.69 23.21 -4.91
CA PRO A 519 -18.65 24.19 -3.86
C PRO A 519 -19.11 23.48 -2.60
N ARG A 520 -18.48 23.85 -1.50
CA ARG A 520 -18.94 23.39 -0.20
C ARG A 520 -20.30 24.05 0.02
N LEU A 521 -21.33 23.27 0.37
CA LEU A 521 -22.81 23.48 0.34
C LEU A 521 -23.41 24.86 0.73
N SER A 522 -22.66 25.92 1.00
CA SER A 522 -23.18 27.22 1.50
C SER A 522 -23.91 28.04 0.45
N LYS A 523 -23.69 27.78 -0.85
CA LYS A 523 -24.35 28.51 -1.94
C LYS A 523 -25.55 27.77 -2.55
N VAL A 524 -25.67 26.46 -2.32
CA VAL A 524 -26.81 25.68 -2.83
C VAL A 524 -27.93 25.70 -1.78
N LYS A 525 -28.49 26.89 -1.52
CA LYS A 525 -29.84 26.95 -0.96
C LYS A 525 -30.80 26.74 -2.12
N VAL A 526 -31.40 25.55 -2.12
CA VAL A 526 -32.54 25.17 -2.95
C VAL A 526 -33.62 26.26 -2.89
N THR A 527 -33.94 26.85 -4.03
CA THR A 527 -35.28 27.37 -4.32
C THR A 527 -36.22 26.22 -4.67
#